data_AF-A0A2N2E6F0-F1
#
_entry.id   AF-A0A2N2E6F0-F1
#
_cell.length_a   1.000
_cell.length_b   1.000
_cell.length_c   1.000
_cell.angle_alpha   90.00
_cell.angle_beta   90.00
_cell.angle_gamma   90.00
#
_symmetry.space_group_name_H-M   'P 1'
#
loop_
_entity.id
_entity.type
_entity.pdbx_description
1 polymer ?
#
loop_
_entity_poly.entity_id
_entity_poly.type
_entity_poly.pdbx_seq_one_letter_code
_entity_poly.pdbx_strand_id
1 'polypeptide(L)'
;MDMFLAISIIVGGMIFLYVMLSEEAKSQIRMDAVVDASVARLFQEEEASFNGTNGNDHRPYFVEFVEKDNKRNVFPVKKNVYSKLNVGDSGRLTYNGFRFIEFTKEGEVKSAHQTWLENFTGGSAAKLKFYAFAPSVNMIISTEQPTILSLNQVKQNVRIVFNSTSTATFGVENENGDMLHFTKVATGRNCQLEIPDITKRGSYWLNDLSESDVSKVLDLFSRGEDLISVYELTLQSWHKSAKNRHST
;
A
#
# COMPACT_ATOMS: atom_id res chain seq x y z
N MET A 1 -44.17 -21.56 35.14
CA MET A 1 -43.70 -21.45 33.74
C MET A 1 -42.49 -20.53 33.63
N ASP A 2 -42.38 -19.53 34.51
CA ASP A 2 -41.36 -18.47 34.45
C ASP A 2 -39.92 -18.95 34.70
N MET A 3 -39.75 -20.01 35.51
CA MET A 3 -38.43 -20.59 35.78
C MET A 3 -37.81 -21.25 34.53
N PHE A 4 -38.62 -21.89 33.68
CA PHE A 4 -38.13 -22.49 32.44
C PHE A 4 -37.72 -21.44 31.41
N LEU A 5 -38.46 -20.33 31.32
CA LEU A 5 -38.13 -19.21 30.45
C LEU A 5 -36.80 -18.55 30.85
N ALA A 6 -36.58 -18.35 32.15
CA ALA A 6 -35.33 -17.78 32.67
C ALA A 6 -34.11 -18.66 32.34
N ILE A 7 -34.24 -19.98 32.50
CA ILE A 7 -33.17 -20.92 32.17
C ILE A 7 -32.87 -20.90 30.67
N SER A 8 -33.89 -20.85 29.80
CA SER A 8 -33.69 -20.78 28.35
C SER A 8 -32.95 -19.52 27.90
N ILE A 9 -33.21 -18.37 28.54
CA ILE A 9 -32.51 -17.10 28.23
C ILE A 9 -31.04 -17.18 28.62
N ILE A 10 -30.73 -17.74 29.79
CA ILE A 10 -29.34 -17.87 30.28
C ILE A 10 -28.54 -18.83 29.39
N VAL A 11 -29.10 -19.99 29.06
CA VAL A 11 -28.44 -20.99 28.21
C VAL A 11 -28.26 -20.46 26.78
N GLY A 12 -29.27 -19.78 26.23
CA GLY A 12 -29.19 -19.15 24.91
C GLY A 12 -28.12 -18.05 24.86
N GLY A 13 -28.03 -17.22 25.90
CA GLY A 13 -27.00 -16.18 26.02
C GLY A 13 -25.59 -16.76 26.12
N MET A 14 -25.40 -17.85 26.86
CA MET A 14 -24.10 -18.53 26.96
C MET A 14 -23.68 -19.18 25.63
N ILE A 15 -24.61 -19.80 24.90
CA ILE A 15 -24.33 -20.36 23.57
C ILE A 15 -23.96 -19.24 22.58
N PHE A 16 -24.69 -18.12 22.61
CA PHE A 16 -24.40 -16.96 21.77
C PHE A 16 -23.01 -16.37 22.05
N LEU A 17 -22.66 -16.18 23.33
CA LEU A 17 -21.33 -15.73 23.74
C LEU A 17 -20.23 -16.71 23.31
N TYR A 18 -20.47 -18.02 23.45
CA TYR A 18 -19.52 -19.04 23.01
C TYR A 18 -19.28 -19.01 21.50
N VAL A 19 -20.34 -18.82 20.69
CA VAL A 19 -20.22 -18.69 19.23
C VAL A 19 -19.47 -17.42 18.84
N MET A 20 -19.78 -16.29 19.47
CA MET A 20 -19.12 -15.01 19.20
C MET A 20 -17.61 -15.07 19.51
N LEU A 21 -17.24 -15.61 20.68
CA LEU A 21 -15.83 -15.77 21.08
C LEU A 21 -15.09 -16.82 20.24
N SER A 22 -15.78 -17.86 19.77
CA SER A 22 -15.25 -18.85 18.84
C SER A 22 -14.92 -18.25 17.46
N GLU A 23 -15.74 -17.31 16.98
CA GLU A 23 -15.50 -16.63 15.70
C GLU A 23 -14.30 -15.67 15.77
N GLU A 24 -14.13 -14.94 16.88
CA GLU A 24 -12.94 -14.10 17.11
C GLU A 24 -11.64 -14.91 17.20
N ALA A 25 -11.68 -16.13 17.74
CA ALA A 25 -10.51 -17.00 17.83
C ALA A 25 -10.07 -17.57 16.46
N LYS A 26 -10.98 -17.68 15.48
CA LYS A 26 -10.66 -18.17 14.12
C LYS A 26 -10.30 -17.05 13.16
N SER A 27 -10.55 -15.79 13.51
CA SER A 27 -10.16 -14.62 12.71
C SER A 27 -8.77 -14.08 13.06
N GLN A 28 -7.88 -14.89 13.67
CA GLN A 28 -6.45 -14.69 13.47
C GLN A 28 -6.15 -15.02 12.01
N ILE A 29 -6.45 -14.04 11.16
CA ILE A 29 -5.89 -13.80 9.85
C ILE A 29 -4.41 -14.17 9.98
N ARG A 30 -4.02 -15.33 9.45
CA ARG A 30 -2.62 -15.75 9.38
C ARG A 30 -1.95 -14.73 8.46
N MET A 31 -1.40 -13.69 9.06
CA MET A 31 -0.70 -12.64 8.33
C MET A 31 0.46 -13.31 7.59
N ASP A 32 0.62 -12.96 6.31
CA ASP A 32 1.74 -13.44 5.52
C ASP A 32 3.03 -12.95 6.20
N ALA A 33 3.92 -13.89 6.52
CA ALA A 33 5.22 -13.57 7.09
C ALA A 33 6.11 -13.05 5.96
N VAL A 34 6.67 -11.86 6.17
CA VAL A 34 7.57 -11.19 5.22
C VAL A 34 8.92 -11.01 5.91
N VAL A 35 9.93 -11.74 5.46
CA VAL A 35 11.26 -11.78 6.10
C VAL A 35 12.38 -11.64 5.08
N ASP A 36 13.52 -11.11 5.51
CA ASP A 36 14.74 -11.12 4.69
C ASP A 36 15.40 -12.50 4.80
N ALA A 37 15.69 -13.12 3.67
CA ALA A 37 16.28 -14.45 3.61
C ALA A 37 17.20 -14.63 2.39
N SER A 38 18.05 -15.65 2.43
CA SER A 38 18.88 -16.07 1.30
C SER A 38 18.60 -17.50 0.89
N VAL A 39 18.74 -17.79 -0.40
CA VAL A 39 18.57 -19.14 -0.95
C VAL A 39 19.81 -19.96 -0.59
N ALA A 40 19.67 -20.91 0.33
CA ALA A 40 20.76 -21.79 0.73
C ALA A 40 20.88 -23.02 -0.15
N ARG A 41 19.77 -23.57 -0.63
CA ARG A 41 19.77 -24.81 -1.41
C ARG A 41 18.59 -24.89 -2.36
N LEU A 42 18.84 -25.45 -3.54
CA LEU A 42 17.85 -25.81 -4.53
C LEU A 42 17.96 -27.31 -4.78
N PHE A 43 16.86 -28.05 -4.62
CA PHE A 43 16.87 -29.50 -4.84
C PHE A 43 15.52 -30.02 -5.31
N GLN A 44 15.55 -31.20 -5.93
CA GLN A 44 14.37 -32.03 -6.17
C GLN A 44 14.53 -33.24 -5.27
N GLU A 45 13.51 -33.59 -4.49
CA GLU A 45 13.55 -34.86 -3.76
C GLU A 45 13.39 -36.00 -4.77
N GLU A 46 14.43 -36.83 -4.90
CA GLU A 46 14.38 -38.06 -5.67
C GLU A 46 13.66 -39.19 -4.92
N GLU A 47 13.30 -38.98 -3.66
CA GLU A 47 12.77 -40.01 -2.76
C GLU A 47 11.41 -39.62 -2.16
N ALA A 48 10.40 -39.55 -3.01
CA ALA A 48 9.04 -39.84 -2.58
C ALA A 48 8.46 -40.88 -3.55
N SER A 49 8.84 -42.13 -3.31
CA SER A 49 8.25 -43.33 -3.88
C SER A 49 6.78 -43.44 -3.47
N PHE A 50 5.93 -42.63 -4.11
CA PHE A 50 4.50 -42.91 -4.16
C PHE A 50 4.29 -44.02 -5.18
N ASN A 51 4.25 -45.25 -4.67
CA ASN A 51 3.65 -46.40 -5.35
C ASN A 51 2.20 -46.06 -5.69
N GLY A 52 1.98 -45.57 -6.90
CA GLY A 52 0.67 -45.18 -7.39
C GLY A 52 0.73 -44.95 -8.89
N THR A 53 0.58 -46.05 -9.62
CA THR A 53 0.19 -46.19 -11.03
C THR A 53 -0.27 -44.88 -11.71
N ASN A 54 0.68 -44.17 -12.33
CA ASN A 54 0.59 -43.52 -13.64
C ASN A 54 1.79 -42.59 -13.80
N GLY A 55 2.74 -43.02 -14.63
CA GLY A 55 3.95 -42.26 -14.97
C GLY A 55 3.62 -40.98 -15.72
N ASN A 56 3.38 -39.90 -14.96
CA ASN A 56 3.53 -38.55 -15.46
C ASN A 56 4.31 -37.75 -14.41
N ASP A 57 5.60 -37.60 -14.69
CA ASP A 57 6.66 -37.03 -13.86
C ASP A 57 6.34 -35.60 -13.41
N HIS A 58 5.71 -35.43 -12.26
CA HIS A 58 5.62 -34.14 -11.56
C HIS A 58 6.43 -34.22 -10.28
N ARG A 59 7.75 -34.28 -10.43
CA ARG A 59 8.69 -34.20 -9.31
C ARG A 59 8.59 -32.80 -8.68
N PRO A 60 8.32 -32.70 -7.37
CA PRO A 60 8.26 -31.41 -6.69
C PRO A 60 9.65 -30.78 -6.60
N TYR A 61 9.70 -29.46 -6.79
CA TYR A 61 10.91 -28.65 -6.66
C TYR A 61 10.93 -28.01 -5.28
N PHE A 62 12.06 -28.02 -4.59
CA PHE A 62 12.20 -27.46 -3.25
C PHE A 62 13.29 -26.40 -3.18
N VAL A 63 13.06 -25.42 -2.32
CA VAL A 63 14.01 -24.34 -2.03
C VAL A 63 14.18 -24.23 -0.53
N GLU A 64 15.42 -24.24 -0.06
CA GLU A 64 15.79 -23.93 1.32
C GLU A 64 16.20 -22.46 1.41
N PHE A 65 15.50 -21.72 2.27
CA PHE A 65 15.82 -20.34 2.62
C PHE A 65 16.40 -20.26 4.03
N VAL A 66 17.41 -19.42 4.20
CA VAL A 66 18.01 -19.09 5.51
C VAL A 66 17.64 -17.64 5.83
N GLU A 67 16.87 -17.44 6.89
CA GLU A 67 16.55 -16.12 7.44
C GLU A 67 17.77 -15.51 8.16
N LYS A 68 17.76 -14.19 8.41
CA LYS A 68 18.83 -13.48 9.15
C LYS A 68 19.16 -14.10 10.52
N ASP A 69 18.18 -14.68 11.19
CA ASP A 69 18.35 -15.34 12.49
C ASP A 69 18.85 -16.80 12.38
N ASN A 70 19.40 -17.20 11.22
CA ASN A 70 19.82 -18.57 10.88
C ASN A 70 18.70 -19.61 10.90
N LYS A 71 17.44 -19.18 10.93
CA LYS A 71 16.28 -20.07 10.79
C LYS A 71 16.19 -20.57 9.35
N ARG A 72 16.07 -21.88 9.19
CA ARG A 72 15.97 -22.56 7.89
C ARG A 72 14.53 -22.95 7.60
N ASN A 73 14.05 -22.58 6.42
CA ASN A 73 12.73 -22.98 5.94
C ASN A 73 12.85 -23.63 4.57
N VAL A 74 12.25 -24.80 4.41
CA VAL A 74 12.20 -25.52 3.13
C VAL A 74 10.78 -25.43 2.60
N PHE A 75 10.64 -24.96 1.36
CA PHE A 75 9.32 -24.89 0.73
C PHE A 75 9.29 -25.60 -0.62
N PRO A 76 8.18 -26.29 -0.94
CA PRO A 76 7.89 -26.70 -2.30
C PRO A 76 7.54 -25.47 -3.15
N VAL A 77 8.08 -25.41 -4.37
CA VAL A 77 7.85 -24.32 -5.33
C VAL A 77 7.49 -24.88 -6.71
N LYS A 78 6.93 -24.01 -7.55
CA LYS A 78 6.69 -24.34 -8.96
C LYS A 78 8.02 -24.32 -9.73
N LYS A 79 8.14 -25.15 -10.77
CA LYS A 79 9.30 -25.20 -11.69
C LYS A 79 9.73 -23.81 -12.17
N ASN A 80 8.77 -22.96 -12.54
CA ASN A 80 9.03 -21.60 -13.04
C ASN A 80 9.67 -20.68 -12.00
N VAL A 81 9.40 -20.89 -10.72
CA VAL A 81 10.05 -20.15 -9.62
C VAL A 81 11.43 -20.74 -9.39
N TYR A 82 11.52 -22.06 -9.27
CA TYR A 82 12.78 -22.77 -9.07
C TYR A 82 13.83 -22.41 -10.12
N SER A 83 13.46 -22.37 -11.40
CA SER A 83 14.37 -22.06 -12.52
C SER A 83 14.88 -20.63 -12.51
N LYS A 84 14.27 -19.73 -11.74
CA LYS A 84 14.68 -18.32 -11.64
C LYS A 84 15.61 -18.06 -10.47
N LEU A 85 15.71 -18.97 -9.51
CA LEU A 85 16.52 -18.79 -8.31
C LEU A 85 17.90 -19.42 -8.49
N ASN A 86 18.91 -18.82 -7.86
CA ASN A 86 20.25 -19.36 -7.71
C ASN A 86 20.57 -19.48 -6.21
N VAL A 87 21.42 -20.46 -5.87
CA VAL A 87 21.97 -20.55 -4.52
C VAL A 87 22.83 -19.31 -4.23
N GLY A 88 22.60 -18.68 -3.08
CA GLY A 88 23.22 -17.43 -2.67
C GLY A 88 22.38 -16.18 -2.95
N ASP A 89 21.30 -16.29 -3.73
CA ASP A 89 20.39 -15.16 -3.95
C ASP A 89 19.82 -14.68 -2.60
N SER A 90 20.04 -13.41 -2.28
CA SER A 90 19.48 -12.76 -1.10
C SER A 90 18.25 -11.96 -1.50
N GLY A 91 17.26 -11.81 -0.62
CA GLY A 91 16.00 -11.14 -0.95
C GLY A 91 14.96 -11.18 0.15
N ARG A 92 13.72 -10.83 -0.21
CA ARG A 92 12.56 -10.84 0.67
C ARG A 92 11.70 -12.05 0.38
N LEU A 93 11.53 -12.91 1.37
CA LEU A 93 10.68 -14.10 1.35
C LEU A 93 9.32 -13.79 1.98
N THR A 94 8.25 -14.12 1.26
CA THR A 94 6.87 -14.06 1.73
C THR A 94 6.31 -15.47 1.81
N TYR A 95 5.80 -15.87 2.98
CA TYR A 95 5.24 -17.20 3.21
C TYR A 95 4.11 -17.21 4.26
N ASN A 96 3.30 -18.27 4.25
CA ASN A 96 2.23 -18.46 5.23
C ASN A 96 2.28 -19.90 5.78
N GLY A 97 2.82 -20.06 6.99
CA GLY A 97 3.09 -21.37 7.57
C GLY A 97 4.10 -22.16 6.73
N PHE A 98 3.66 -23.28 6.14
CA PHE A 98 4.48 -24.13 5.26
C PHE A 98 4.30 -23.84 3.77
N ARG A 99 3.59 -22.76 3.43
CA ARG A 99 3.29 -22.40 2.04
C ARG A 99 4.17 -21.26 1.58
N PHE A 100 4.97 -21.51 0.55
CA PHE A 100 5.65 -20.46 -0.22
C PHE A 100 4.64 -19.57 -0.95
N ILE A 101 4.81 -18.25 -0.84
CA ILE A 101 4.03 -17.27 -1.60
C ILE A 101 4.92 -16.65 -2.67
N GLU A 102 6.00 -15.99 -2.28
CA GLU A 102 6.88 -15.25 -3.19
C GLU A 102 8.30 -15.09 -2.60
N PHE A 103 9.30 -14.97 -3.48
CA PHE A 103 10.64 -14.52 -3.12
C PHE A 103 11.09 -13.45 -4.12
N THR A 104 11.38 -12.25 -3.61
CA THR A 104 11.85 -11.12 -4.41
C THR A 104 13.35 -10.93 -4.14
N LYS A 105 14.20 -11.15 -5.14
CA LYS A 105 15.65 -10.98 -4.93
C LYS A 105 16.02 -9.53 -4.64
N GLU A 106 17.08 -9.36 -3.90
CA GLU A 106 17.74 -8.09 -3.65
C GLU A 106 18.24 -7.51 -4.98
N GLY A 107 17.84 -6.26 -5.29
CA GLY A 107 18.05 -5.66 -6.62
C GLY A 107 17.04 -6.08 -7.70
N GLU A 108 16.29 -7.17 -7.50
CA GLU A 108 15.13 -7.57 -8.32
C GLU A 108 13.81 -7.00 -7.76
N VAL A 109 13.91 -5.91 -6.98
CA VAL A 109 12.79 -4.95 -6.82
C VAL A 109 12.58 -4.19 -8.15
N LYS A 110 12.56 -4.93 -9.26
CA LYS A 110 11.76 -4.61 -10.43
C LYS A 110 10.33 -5.00 -10.09
N SER A 111 9.78 -4.15 -9.23
CA SER A 111 8.42 -4.15 -8.72
C SER A 111 7.40 -4.67 -9.73
N ALA A 112 6.32 -5.28 -9.26
CA ALA A 112 5.08 -5.40 -10.03
C ALA A 112 4.65 -4.06 -10.68
N HIS A 113 5.18 -2.94 -10.18
CA HIS A 113 5.05 -1.59 -10.72
C HIS A 113 5.86 -1.36 -12.03
N GLN A 114 6.92 -2.11 -12.34
CA GLN A 114 7.66 -2.03 -13.61
C GLN A 114 6.99 -2.82 -14.75
N THR A 115 6.39 -3.98 -14.46
CA THR A 115 5.53 -4.72 -15.42
C THR A 115 4.19 -3.99 -15.66
N TRP A 116 3.75 -3.15 -14.73
CA TRP A 116 2.65 -2.20 -14.94
C TRP A 116 3.07 -1.00 -15.80
N LEU A 117 4.28 -0.45 -15.59
CA LEU A 117 4.82 0.68 -16.37
C LEU A 117 5.02 0.34 -17.86
N GLU A 118 5.42 -0.87 -18.21
CA GLU A 118 5.66 -1.28 -19.61
C GLU A 118 4.38 -1.52 -20.42
N ASN A 119 3.23 -1.75 -19.77
CA ASN A 119 1.94 -1.93 -20.43
C ASN A 119 1.16 -0.61 -20.63
N PHE A 120 1.68 0.54 -20.18
CA PHE A 120 0.94 1.81 -20.12
C PHE A 120 1.61 3.00 -20.82
N THR A 121 2.72 2.81 -21.54
CA THR A 121 3.37 3.90 -22.29
C THR A 121 2.62 4.22 -23.58
N GLY A 122 1.53 4.94 -23.44
CA GLY A 122 0.87 5.71 -24.50
C GLY A 122 0.61 7.13 -24.00
N GLY A 123 1.56 8.04 -24.25
CA GLY A 123 1.36 9.48 -24.06
C GLY A 123 2.55 10.16 -23.39
N SER A 124 3.20 11.05 -24.15
CA SER A 124 4.17 12.04 -23.69
C SER A 124 3.52 13.05 -22.73
N ALA A 125 3.15 12.61 -21.53
CA ALA A 125 2.55 13.46 -20.50
C ALA A 125 3.61 13.83 -19.45
N ALA A 126 3.58 15.09 -18.99
CA ALA A 126 4.42 15.61 -17.92
C ALA A 126 4.46 14.63 -16.74
N LYS A 127 5.67 14.28 -16.32
CA LYS A 127 5.92 13.36 -15.21
C LYS A 127 5.91 14.15 -13.91
N LEU A 128 5.14 13.69 -12.94
CA LEU A 128 5.01 14.28 -11.61
C LEU A 128 5.57 13.30 -10.58
N LYS A 129 6.31 13.81 -9.60
CA LYS A 129 6.63 13.03 -8.40
C LYS A 129 5.38 13.02 -7.53
N PHE A 130 4.96 11.84 -7.10
CA PHE A 130 3.77 11.62 -6.29
C PHE A 130 4.13 10.92 -4.98
N TYR A 131 3.57 11.41 -3.88
CA TYR A 131 3.67 10.79 -2.56
C TYR A 131 2.31 10.82 -1.88
N ALA A 132 2.05 9.86 -1.00
CA ALA A 132 0.74 9.69 -0.39
C ALA A 132 0.82 8.91 0.92
N PHE A 133 -0.06 9.26 1.86
CA PHE A 133 -0.29 8.52 3.08
C PHE A 133 -1.79 8.32 3.27
N ALA A 134 -2.28 7.14 2.88
CA ALA A 134 -3.67 6.74 3.02
C ALA A 134 -3.75 5.26 3.49
N PRO A 135 -3.58 4.99 4.79
CA PRO A 135 -3.48 3.63 5.32
C PRO A 135 -4.74 2.79 5.09
N SER A 136 -5.94 3.38 5.13
CA SER A 136 -7.20 2.64 4.96
C SER A 136 -7.38 2.00 3.58
N VAL A 137 -6.60 2.43 2.59
CA VAL A 137 -6.57 1.89 1.22
C VAL A 137 -5.21 1.28 0.88
N ASN A 138 -4.38 1.00 1.90
CA ASN A 138 -3.04 0.42 1.76
C ASN A 138 -2.12 1.21 0.79
N MET A 139 -2.20 2.54 0.82
CA MET A 139 -1.35 3.42 0.01
C MET A 139 -0.40 4.22 0.90
N ILE A 140 0.87 3.87 0.87
CA ILE A 140 1.94 4.55 1.61
C ILE A 140 3.11 4.74 0.66
N ILE A 141 3.35 5.98 0.26
CA ILE A 141 4.42 6.40 -0.66
C ILE A 141 5.14 7.57 0.03
N SER A 142 6.41 7.37 0.38
CA SER A 142 7.22 8.34 1.13
C SER A 142 7.56 9.56 0.28
N THR A 143 7.64 10.73 0.91
CA THR A 143 8.20 11.95 0.32
C THR A 143 9.68 11.80 -0.03
N GLU A 144 10.42 10.94 0.67
CA GLU A 144 11.85 10.66 0.40
C GLU A 144 12.04 9.74 -0.81
N GLN A 145 11.03 8.95 -1.15
CA GLN A 145 11.03 8.02 -2.28
C GLN A 145 9.73 8.16 -3.06
N PRO A 146 9.49 9.32 -3.71
CA PRO A 146 8.26 9.56 -4.42
C PRO A 146 8.19 8.70 -5.69
N THR A 147 6.98 8.34 -6.08
CA THR A 147 6.74 7.59 -7.32
C THR A 147 6.58 8.56 -8.48
N ILE A 148 7.25 8.30 -9.61
CA ILE A 148 7.13 9.15 -10.80
C ILE A 148 5.94 8.66 -11.64
N LEU A 149 4.91 9.49 -11.77
CA LEU A 149 3.65 9.17 -12.41
C LEU A 149 3.29 10.22 -13.48
N SER A 150 2.64 9.79 -14.56
CA SER A 150 1.92 10.71 -15.46
C SER A 150 0.72 11.34 -14.76
N LEU A 151 0.26 12.49 -15.26
CA LEU A 151 -0.93 13.18 -14.74
C LEU A 151 -2.16 12.26 -14.61
N ASN A 152 -2.44 11.42 -15.61
CA ASN A 152 -3.56 10.48 -15.57
C ASN A 152 -3.42 9.45 -14.44
N GLN A 153 -2.19 8.97 -14.20
CA GLN A 153 -1.91 8.03 -13.11
C GLN A 153 -2.03 8.73 -11.74
N VAL A 154 -1.60 9.98 -11.62
CA VAL A 154 -1.84 10.78 -10.40
C VAL A 154 -3.33 10.88 -10.13
N LYS A 155 -4.15 11.26 -11.12
CA LYS A 155 -5.61 11.36 -10.97
C LYS A 155 -6.26 10.04 -10.54
N GLN A 156 -5.80 8.91 -11.09
CA GLN A 156 -6.27 7.59 -10.66
C GLN A 156 -5.94 7.29 -9.19
N ASN A 157 -4.72 7.60 -8.74
CA ASN A 157 -4.32 7.41 -7.35
C ASN A 157 -5.07 8.36 -6.41
N VAL A 158 -5.29 9.61 -6.82
CA VAL A 158 -6.12 10.57 -6.08
C VAL A 158 -7.53 10.03 -5.85
N ARG A 159 -8.15 9.43 -6.87
CA ARG A 159 -9.47 8.79 -6.71
C ARG A 159 -9.47 7.68 -5.65
N ILE A 160 -8.39 6.88 -5.59
CA ILE A 160 -8.22 5.86 -4.54
C ILE A 160 -8.11 6.53 -3.16
N VAL A 161 -7.34 7.62 -3.04
CA VAL A 161 -7.20 8.40 -1.79
C VAL A 161 -8.54 9.02 -1.36
N PHE A 162 -9.35 9.51 -2.30
CA PHE A 162 -10.69 10.03 -2.00
C PHE A 162 -11.62 8.95 -1.43
N ASN A 163 -11.44 7.68 -1.84
CA ASN A 163 -12.17 6.55 -1.28
C ASN A 163 -11.65 6.08 0.09
N SER A 164 -10.55 6.65 0.61
CA SER A 164 -10.06 6.39 1.97
C SER A 164 -11.13 6.68 3.01
N THR A 165 -11.30 5.77 3.98
CA THR A 165 -12.24 5.98 5.08
C THR A 165 -11.64 6.83 6.21
N SER A 166 -10.30 6.82 6.32
CA SER A 166 -9.52 7.60 7.27
C SER A 166 -9.01 8.92 6.70
N THR A 167 -8.40 9.73 7.57
CA THR A 167 -7.52 10.81 7.15
C THR A 167 -6.51 10.29 6.12
N ALA A 168 -6.30 11.06 5.06
CA ALA A 168 -5.34 10.76 4.04
C ALA A 168 -4.67 12.04 3.54
N THR A 169 -3.41 11.95 3.18
CA THR A 169 -2.67 13.03 2.54
C THR A 169 -2.03 12.54 1.26
N PHE A 170 -1.85 13.45 0.31
CA PHE A 170 -1.05 13.19 -0.88
C PHE A 170 -0.46 14.49 -1.39
N GLY A 171 0.63 14.41 -2.13
CA GLY A 171 1.18 15.58 -2.78
C GLY A 171 1.82 15.24 -4.10
N VAL A 172 2.02 16.29 -4.88
CA VAL A 172 2.63 16.25 -6.20
C VAL A 172 3.71 17.31 -6.29
N GLU A 173 4.81 16.97 -6.97
CA GLU A 173 5.88 17.88 -7.31
C GLU A 173 6.15 17.81 -8.81
N ASN A 174 6.27 18.97 -9.46
CA ASN A 174 6.59 19.06 -10.89
C ASN A 174 8.11 19.10 -11.13
N GLU A 175 8.53 19.19 -12.39
CA GLU A 175 9.96 19.25 -12.75
C GLU A 175 10.66 20.54 -12.29
N ASN A 176 9.91 21.61 -12.02
CA ASN A 176 10.43 22.88 -11.51
C ASN A 176 10.63 22.88 -9.98
N GLY A 177 10.19 21.82 -9.28
CA GLY A 177 10.21 21.73 -7.82
C GLY A 177 9.04 22.43 -7.14
N ASP A 178 8.03 22.89 -7.89
CA ASP A 178 6.78 23.40 -7.31
C ASP A 178 6.03 22.22 -6.69
N MET A 179 5.40 22.45 -5.53
CA MET A 179 4.72 21.41 -4.78
C MET A 179 3.27 21.77 -4.48
N LEU A 180 2.39 20.77 -4.53
CA LEU A 180 1.04 20.84 -3.99
C LEU A 180 0.86 19.73 -2.96
N HIS A 181 0.27 20.06 -1.82
CA HIS A 181 -0.04 19.11 -0.76
C HIS A 181 -1.53 19.14 -0.45
N PHE A 182 -2.15 17.97 -0.43
CA PHE A 182 -3.57 17.80 -0.21
C PHE A 182 -3.82 16.98 1.05
N THR A 183 -4.77 17.42 1.86
CA THR A 183 -5.21 16.73 3.09
C THR A 183 -6.71 16.49 3.05
N LYS A 184 -7.10 15.23 3.25
CA LYS A 184 -8.49 14.79 3.44
C LYS A 184 -8.68 14.30 4.86
N VAL A 185 -9.62 14.89 5.60
CA VAL A 185 -9.76 14.65 7.04
C VAL A 185 -10.63 13.43 7.37
N ALA A 186 -11.59 13.04 6.51
CA ALA A 186 -12.44 11.86 6.72
C ALA A 186 -13.15 11.38 5.45
N THR A 187 -13.87 10.25 5.53
CA THR A 187 -14.77 9.76 4.47
C THR A 187 -15.80 10.82 4.08
N GLY A 188 -16.03 11.01 2.78
CA GLY A 188 -17.06 11.94 2.27
C GLY A 188 -16.78 13.42 2.54
N ARG A 189 -15.61 13.77 3.09
CA ARG A 189 -15.16 15.15 3.24
C ARG A 189 -14.29 15.57 2.08
N ASN A 190 -14.43 16.84 1.71
CA ASN A 190 -13.60 17.49 0.72
C ASN A 190 -12.14 17.62 1.20
N CYS A 191 -11.23 17.79 0.25
CA CYS A 191 -9.81 18.01 0.51
C CYS A 191 -9.51 19.47 0.78
N GLN A 192 -8.43 19.70 1.51
CA GLN A 192 -7.75 20.99 1.61
C GLN A 192 -6.46 20.89 0.82
N LEU A 193 -6.16 21.93 0.03
CA LEU A 193 -4.90 22.11 -0.68
C LEU A 193 -4.04 23.13 0.08
N GLU A 194 -2.77 22.80 0.20
CA GLU A 194 -1.67 23.66 0.64
C GLU A 194 -0.66 23.80 -0.50
N ILE A 195 -0.29 25.04 -0.80
CA ILE A 195 0.80 25.39 -1.72
C ILE A 195 1.90 26.05 -0.89
N PRO A 196 2.99 25.34 -0.53
CA PRO A 196 4.05 25.90 0.29
C PRO A 196 4.90 26.91 -0.50
N ASP A 197 5.18 28.06 0.12
CA ASP A 197 6.08 29.09 -0.40
C ASP A 197 7.24 29.30 0.59
N ILE A 198 8.31 28.54 0.34
CA ILE A 198 9.52 28.55 1.18
C ILE A 198 10.18 29.93 1.16
N THR A 199 10.11 30.64 0.03
CA THR A 199 10.72 31.97 -0.14
C THR A 199 10.04 33.01 0.76
N LYS A 200 8.71 32.93 0.89
CA LYS A 200 7.92 33.84 1.73
C LYS A 200 7.62 33.29 3.13
N ARG A 201 8.13 32.09 3.47
CA ARG A 201 7.89 31.40 4.75
C ARG A 201 6.40 31.31 5.10
N GLY A 202 5.60 30.87 4.14
CA GLY A 202 4.16 30.74 4.29
C GLY A 202 3.58 29.68 3.36
N SER A 203 2.27 29.52 3.41
CA SER A 203 1.54 28.66 2.49
C SER A 203 0.29 29.36 1.99
N TYR A 204 -0.13 29.04 0.77
CA TYR A 204 -1.45 29.39 0.24
C TYR A 204 -2.38 28.20 0.46
N TRP A 205 -3.64 28.48 0.78
CA TRP A 205 -4.61 27.44 1.14
C TRP A 205 -5.87 27.55 0.29
N LEU A 206 -6.37 26.40 -0.14
CA LEU A 206 -7.68 26.28 -0.79
C LEU A 206 -8.45 25.15 -0.11
N ASN A 207 -9.61 25.48 0.44
CA ASN A 207 -10.41 24.55 1.25
C ASN A 207 -11.58 23.97 0.44
N ASP A 208 -12.17 22.90 0.97
CA ASP A 208 -13.40 22.29 0.47
C ASP A 208 -13.37 21.86 -1.00
N LEU A 209 -12.22 21.33 -1.46
CA LEU A 209 -12.04 20.80 -2.80
C LEU A 209 -12.68 19.40 -2.98
N SER A 210 -13.61 19.29 -3.93
CA SER A 210 -14.12 18.00 -4.38
C SER A 210 -13.07 17.23 -5.20
N GLU A 211 -13.28 15.93 -5.43
CA GLU A 211 -12.43 15.13 -6.35
C GLU A 211 -12.32 15.79 -7.74
N SER A 212 -13.42 16.38 -8.21
CA SER A 212 -13.48 17.06 -9.50
C SER A 212 -12.64 18.35 -9.51
N ASP A 213 -12.60 19.08 -8.41
CA ASP A 213 -11.81 20.31 -8.31
C ASP A 213 -10.33 20.01 -8.16
N VAL A 214 -9.97 18.97 -7.40
CA VAL A 214 -8.59 18.46 -7.35
C VAL A 214 -8.11 18.06 -8.74
N SER A 215 -8.96 17.39 -9.53
CA SER A 215 -8.61 17.02 -10.90
C SER A 215 -8.32 18.24 -11.79
N LYS A 216 -9.10 19.32 -11.66
CA LYS A 216 -8.86 20.60 -12.37
C LYS A 216 -7.58 21.27 -11.90
N VAL A 217 -7.33 21.31 -10.59
CA VAL A 217 -6.09 21.88 -10.02
C VAL A 217 -4.87 21.15 -10.59
N LEU A 218 -4.91 19.82 -10.67
CA LEU A 218 -3.83 19.02 -11.24
C LEU A 218 -3.62 19.30 -12.74
N ASP A 219 -4.68 19.53 -13.51
CA ASP A 219 -4.58 19.92 -14.92
C ASP A 219 -3.91 21.29 -15.08
N LEU A 220 -4.34 22.29 -14.31
CA LEU A 220 -3.74 23.63 -14.29
C LEU A 220 -2.26 23.56 -13.89
N PHE A 221 -1.96 22.82 -12.83
CA PHE A 221 -0.61 22.62 -12.32
C PHE A 221 0.32 21.96 -13.35
N SER A 222 -0.15 20.90 -14.01
CA SER A 222 0.63 20.19 -15.03
C SER A 222 0.96 21.03 -16.27
N ARG A 223 0.18 22.09 -16.52
CA ARG A 223 0.38 23.06 -17.60
C ARG A 223 1.26 24.25 -17.17
N GLY A 224 1.69 24.28 -15.91
CA GLY A 224 2.48 25.38 -15.34
C GLY A 224 1.68 26.66 -15.13
N GLU A 225 0.35 26.57 -14.99
CA GLU A 225 -0.47 27.74 -14.68
C GLU A 225 -0.27 28.20 -13.22
N ASP A 226 -0.29 29.50 -13.01
CA ASP A 226 -0.17 30.09 -11.67
C ASP A 226 -1.47 29.95 -10.88
N LEU A 227 -1.55 28.88 -10.09
CA LEU A 227 -2.69 28.58 -9.24
C LEU A 227 -2.99 29.69 -8.21
N ILE A 228 -1.98 30.44 -7.78
CA ILE A 228 -2.17 31.52 -6.79
C ILE A 228 -3.02 32.63 -7.44
N SER A 229 -2.69 32.99 -8.68
CA SER A 229 -3.45 33.97 -9.46
C SER A 229 -4.82 33.43 -9.87
N VAL A 230 -4.92 32.19 -10.35
CA VAL A 230 -6.19 31.59 -10.80
C VAL A 230 -7.24 31.51 -9.70
N TYR A 231 -6.83 31.20 -8.47
CA TYR A 231 -7.73 31.08 -7.32
C TYR A 231 -7.70 32.27 -6.37
N GLU A 232 -7.02 33.37 -6.74
CA GLU A 232 -6.88 34.60 -5.95
C GLU A 232 -6.43 34.32 -4.50
N LEU A 233 -5.45 33.41 -4.33
CA LEU A 233 -5.06 32.91 -3.02
C LEU A 233 -4.26 33.94 -2.23
N THR A 234 -4.52 34.01 -0.92
CA THR A 234 -3.78 34.90 0.00
C THR A 234 -2.74 34.11 0.79
N LEU A 235 -1.53 34.68 0.90
CA LEU A 235 -0.44 34.05 1.64
C LEU A 235 -0.73 34.06 3.14
N GLN A 236 -0.64 32.88 3.76
CA GLN A 236 -0.65 32.75 5.22
C GLN A 236 0.77 32.49 5.73
N SER A 237 1.35 33.46 6.43
CA SER A 237 2.70 33.34 7.01
C SER A 237 2.74 32.30 8.13
N TRP A 238 3.77 31.45 8.15
CA TRP A 238 3.95 30.45 9.22
C TRP A 238 4.14 31.08 10.60
N HIS A 239 4.70 32.30 10.66
CA HIS A 239 5.02 32.99 11.92
C HIS A 239 3.82 33.64 12.65
N LYS A 240 2.61 33.71 12.07
CA LYS A 240 1.44 34.35 12.72
C LYS A 240 0.45 33.38 13.39
N SER A 241 0.57 32.06 13.19
CA SER A 241 -0.46 31.10 13.62
C SER A 241 -0.35 30.60 15.08
N ALA A 242 0.68 31.01 15.84
CA ALA A 242 0.81 30.62 17.25
C ALA A 242 -0.10 31.41 18.21
N LYS A 243 -0.78 32.49 17.79
CA LYS A 243 -1.55 33.36 18.71
C LYS A 243 -3.08 33.33 18.57
N ASN A 244 -3.64 32.81 17.47
CA ASN A 244 -5.09 32.98 17.20
C ASN A 244 -5.90 31.66 17.11
N ARG A 245 -5.36 30.51 17.53
CA ARG A 245 -6.16 29.26 17.61
C ARG A 245 -6.91 29.07 18.93
N HIS A 246 -6.92 30.08 19.81
CA HIS A 246 -7.76 30.15 21.01
C HIS A 246 -8.65 31.40 21.01
N SER A 247 -9.52 31.53 20.00
CA SER A 247 -10.74 32.34 20.13
C SER A 247 -11.64 32.13 18.90
N THR A 248 -12.47 31.09 18.96
CA THR A 248 -13.92 31.09 18.61
C THR A 248 -14.45 29.71 18.94
#